data_AF-A0A4Y7IJC6-F1
#
_entry.id   AF-A0A4Y7IJC6-F1
#
_cell.length_a   1.000
_cell.length_b   1.000
_cell.length_c   1.000
_cell.angle_alpha   90.00
_cell.angle_beta   90.00
_cell.angle_gamma   90.00
#
_symmetry.space_group_name_H-M   'P 1'
#
loop_
_entity.id
_entity.type
_entity.pdbx_description
1 polymer ?
#
loop_
_entity_poly.entity_id
_entity_poly.type
_entity_poly.pdbx_seq_one_letter_code
_entity_poly.pdbx_strand_id
1 'polypeptide(L)'
;MATTKLEKISSSSSSSKFTWKINKFSKFTTMSTYSDVFSVNGFKWKACICPKGREEVYDHISLYLVPVDLTKSVDTQFSFAITSQKDRNNTLRFELKHNFHEGTIQGFGWTFFMPLVELHDRTKGYIVDDTCVISIDVTCLMKEPKEEEEKDSTLKQPSSSSNPLKSPTAKPKRTKTMATNRRRN
;
A
#
# COMPACT_ATOMS: atom_id res chain seq x y z
N MET A 1 14.83 -34.75 28.35
CA MET A 1 13.74 -34.26 27.48
C MET A 1 13.85 -32.74 27.42
N ALA A 2 13.68 -32.13 26.25
CA ALA A 2 13.74 -30.68 26.08
C ALA A 2 12.34 -30.14 25.76
N THR A 3 11.84 -29.20 26.57
CA THR A 3 10.52 -28.59 26.41
C THR A 3 10.64 -27.27 25.65
N THR A 4 10.37 -27.31 24.34
CA THR A 4 10.32 -26.09 23.51
C THR A 4 9.16 -25.21 23.93
N LYS A 5 9.46 -24.04 24.50
CA LYS A 5 8.48 -23.00 24.80
C LYS A 5 8.03 -22.34 23.47
N LEU A 6 6.85 -22.69 22.99
CA LEU A 6 6.21 -22.02 21.85
C LEU A 6 5.81 -20.60 22.28
N GLU A 7 6.56 -19.60 21.83
CA GLU A 7 6.23 -18.20 22.10
C GLU A 7 5.05 -17.77 21.22
N LYS A 8 3.91 -17.55 21.88
CA LYS A 8 2.67 -17.11 21.25
C LYS A 8 2.79 -15.62 20.89
N ILE A 9 3.30 -15.34 19.69
CA ILE A 9 3.32 -13.98 19.11
C ILE A 9 1.91 -13.40 19.18
N SER A 10 1.73 -12.34 19.97
CA SER A 10 0.44 -11.69 20.20
C SER A 10 0.17 -10.64 19.13
N SER A 11 -0.18 -11.07 17.92
CA SER A 11 -0.58 -10.13 16.86
C SER A 11 -1.87 -9.41 17.24
N SER A 12 -1.77 -8.12 17.58
CA SER A 12 -2.92 -7.26 17.80
C SER A 12 -3.55 -6.85 16.47
N SER A 13 -4.88 -6.73 16.46
CA SER A 13 -5.64 -6.25 15.31
C SER A 13 -6.66 -5.20 15.75
N SER A 14 -7.05 -4.35 14.82
CA SER A 14 -8.22 -3.50 15.01
C SER A 14 -8.96 -3.34 13.69
N SER A 15 -10.28 -3.42 13.77
CA SER A 15 -11.19 -3.26 12.64
C SER A 15 -12.07 -2.03 12.80
N SER A 16 -12.52 -1.48 11.69
CA SER A 16 -13.54 -0.44 11.65
C SER A 16 -14.38 -0.56 10.39
N LYS A 17 -15.62 -0.08 10.48
CA LYS A 17 -16.53 0.04 9.35
C LYS A 17 -16.76 1.50 9.01
N PHE A 18 -16.44 1.86 7.78
CA PHE A 18 -16.79 3.13 7.17
C PHE A 18 -17.96 2.93 6.18
N THR A 19 -18.77 3.97 5.96
CA THR A 19 -19.90 3.93 5.02
C THR A 19 -19.86 5.19 4.18
N TRP A 20 -19.54 5.04 2.91
CA TRP A 20 -19.43 6.15 1.96
C TRP A 20 -20.74 6.29 1.18
N LYS A 21 -21.44 7.41 1.40
CA LYS A 21 -22.62 7.79 0.61
C LYS A 21 -22.17 8.69 -0.54
N ILE A 22 -22.44 8.25 -1.76
CA ILE A 22 -22.03 8.92 -2.99
C ILE A 22 -23.27 9.50 -3.66
N ASN A 23 -23.61 10.74 -3.29
CA ASN A 23 -24.77 11.47 -3.80
C ASN A 23 -24.48 12.04 -5.21
N LYS A 24 -25.54 12.22 -6.02
CA LYS A 24 -25.48 12.75 -7.39
C LYS A 24 -24.62 11.88 -8.34
N PHE A 25 -24.71 10.56 -8.19
CA PHE A 25 -23.85 9.57 -8.85
C PHE A 25 -23.84 9.69 -10.38
N SER A 26 -24.98 10.04 -10.99
CA SER A 26 -25.11 10.32 -12.43
C SER A 26 -24.18 11.42 -12.95
N LYS A 27 -23.67 12.29 -12.06
CA LYS A 27 -22.91 13.49 -12.42
C LYS A 27 -21.40 13.31 -12.43
N PHE A 28 -20.87 12.10 -12.22
CA PHE A 28 -19.43 11.88 -12.34
C PHE A 28 -18.95 12.02 -13.79
N THR A 29 -18.31 13.14 -14.07
CA THR A 29 -17.54 13.42 -15.29
C THR A 29 -16.07 13.02 -15.14
N THR A 30 -15.55 12.94 -13.92
CA THR A 30 -14.17 12.53 -13.62
C THR A 30 -13.96 11.02 -13.76
N MET A 31 -12.72 10.62 -14.05
CA MET A 31 -12.32 9.21 -14.14
C MET A 31 -12.34 8.50 -12.77
N SER A 32 -12.15 9.24 -11.69
CA SER A 32 -12.27 8.72 -10.32
C SER A 32 -12.81 9.76 -9.34
N THR A 33 -13.16 9.31 -8.14
CA THR A 33 -13.52 10.14 -6.97
C THR A 33 -13.05 9.42 -5.71
N TYR A 34 -12.72 10.18 -4.66
CA TYR A 34 -12.28 9.65 -3.37
C TYR A 34 -13.31 9.91 -2.27
N SER A 35 -13.30 9.07 -1.23
CA SER A 35 -14.02 9.36 0.02
C SER A 35 -13.27 10.36 0.88
N ASP A 36 -13.94 10.83 1.94
CA ASP A 36 -13.26 11.40 3.10
C ASP A 36 -12.23 10.42 3.68
N VAL A 37 -11.24 10.96 4.40
CA VAL A 37 -10.22 10.15 5.08
C VAL A 37 -10.80 9.59 6.39
N PHE A 38 -10.71 8.27 6.55
CA PHE A 38 -11.02 7.56 7.80
C PHE A 38 -9.75 6.92 8.38
N SER A 39 -9.83 6.34 9.57
CA SER A 39 -8.65 5.78 10.25
C SER A 39 -8.94 4.49 11.00
N VAL A 40 -7.97 3.58 10.98
CA VAL A 40 -8.01 2.27 11.66
C VAL A 40 -6.64 2.01 12.27
N ASN A 41 -6.58 1.80 13.59
CA ASN A 41 -5.34 1.51 14.33
C ASN A 41 -4.20 2.52 14.09
N GLY A 42 -4.55 3.82 13.96
CA GLY A 42 -3.64 4.91 13.65
C GLY A 42 -3.29 5.09 12.16
N PHE A 43 -3.56 4.09 11.32
CA PHE A 43 -3.39 4.18 9.86
C PHE A 43 -4.55 4.95 9.23
N LYS A 44 -4.24 5.88 8.31
CA LYS A 44 -5.23 6.66 7.57
C LYS A 44 -5.51 6.04 6.21
N TRP A 45 -6.77 6.09 5.80
CA TRP A 45 -7.27 5.46 4.58
C TRP A 45 -8.31 6.33 3.90
N LYS A 46 -8.43 6.20 2.58
CA LYS A 46 -9.56 6.69 1.78
C LYS A 46 -9.98 5.62 0.77
N ALA A 47 -11.25 5.56 0.43
CA ALA A 47 -11.70 4.79 -0.72
C ALA A 47 -11.50 5.60 -2.01
N CYS A 48 -11.35 4.90 -3.13
CA CYS A 48 -11.38 5.44 -4.47
C CYS A 48 -12.38 4.63 -5.30
N ILE A 49 -13.27 5.31 -6.03
CA ILE A 49 -14.14 4.72 -7.05
C ILE A 49 -13.74 5.23 -8.43
N CYS A 50 -13.72 4.34 -9.42
CA CYS A 50 -13.75 4.68 -10.83
C CYS A 50 -15.14 4.30 -11.37
N PRO A 51 -16.09 5.26 -11.45
CA PRO A 51 -17.52 4.95 -11.67
C PRO A 51 -17.87 4.63 -13.13
N LYS A 52 -16.86 4.56 -14.02
CA LYS A 52 -16.98 4.18 -15.44
C LYS A 52 -15.87 3.20 -15.85
N GLY A 53 -15.33 2.47 -14.88
CA GLY A 53 -14.15 1.62 -15.04
C GLY A 53 -12.84 2.41 -15.08
N ARG A 54 -11.75 1.70 -15.36
CA ARG A 54 -10.37 2.17 -15.27
C ARG A 54 -9.49 1.43 -16.28
N GLU A 55 -8.49 2.13 -16.80
CA GLU A 55 -7.56 1.60 -17.82
C GLU A 55 -8.34 1.14 -19.06
N GLU A 56 -8.34 -0.15 -19.40
CA GLU A 56 -9.06 -0.71 -20.56
C GLU A 56 -10.45 -1.28 -20.17
N VAL A 57 -10.89 -1.10 -18.92
CA VAL A 57 -12.19 -1.54 -18.41
C VAL A 57 -13.18 -0.37 -18.47
N TYR A 58 -14.32 -0.56 -19.14
CA TYR A 58 -15.33 0.47 -19.39
C TYR A 58 -16.76 0.07 -19.00
N ASP A 59 -16.96 -1.19 -18.60
CA ASP A 59 -18.25 -1.85 -18.39
C ASP A 59 -18.52 -2.22 -16.92
N HIS A 60 -17.54 -2.03 -16.03
CA HIS A 60 -17.62 -2.25 -14.58
C HIS A 60 -17.22 -0.98 -13.82
N ILE A 61 -17.71 -0.79 -12.59
CA ILE A 61 -17.03 0.11 -11.64
C ILE A 61 -15.79 -0.56 -11.05
N SER A 62 -14.80 0.25 -10.70
CA SER A 62 -13.62 -0.18 -9.94
C SER A 62 -13.62 0.44 -8.53
N LEU A 63 -13.16 -0.30 -7.52
CA LEU A 63 -13.05 0.15 -6.13
C LEU A 63 -11.69 -0.22 -5.51
N TYR A 64 -11.03 0.77 -4.91
CA TYR A 64 -9.70 0.62 -4.29
C TYR A 64 -9.66 1.23 -2.88
N LEU A 65 -9.03 0.53 -1.94
CA LEU A 65 -8.59 1.09 -0.67
C LEU A 65 -7.23 1.76 -0.91
N VAL A 66 -7.11 3.02 -0.52
CA VAL A 66 -5.91 3.84 -0.75
C VAL A 66 -5.37 4.31 0.59
N PRO A 67 -4.09 4.04 0.92
CA PRO A 67 -3.47 4.58 2.12
C PRO A 67 -3.28 6.10 2.03
N VAL A 68 -3.13 6.74 3.19
CA VAL A 68 -2.79 8.16 3.31
C VAL A 68 -1.63 8.29 4.30
N ASP A 69 -0.52 8.85 3.83
CA ASP A 69 0.70 9.14 4.61
C ASP A 69 1.22 7.93 5.43
N LEU A 70 1.41 6.78 4.77
CA LEU A 70 1.69 5.51 5.44
C LEU A 70 3.13 5.40 5.98
N THR A 71 3.31 5.69 7.28
CA THR A 71 4.63 5.74 7.95
C THR A 71 5.20 4.41 8.43
N LYS A 72 4.50 3.28 8.20
CA LYS A 72 5.01 1.92 8.44
C LYS A 72 4.20 0.90 7.64
N SER A 73 4.83 -0.21 7.24
CA SER A 73 4.14 -1.27 6.49
C SER A 73 3.05 -1.96 7.33
N VAL A 74 1.92 -2.33 6.72
CA VAL A 74 0.76 -2.91 7.43
C VAL A 74 0.05 -4.02 6.65
N ASP A 75 -0.12 -5.17 7.31
CA ASP A 75 -0.98 -6.26 6.82
C ASP A 75 -2.44 -5.88 7.03
N THR A 76 -3.17 -5.69 5.93
CA THR A 76 -4.54 -5.17 5.95
C THR A 76 -5.50 -6.14 5.27
N GLN A 77 -6.55 -6.53 5.98
CA GLN A 77 -7.71 -7.27 5.45
C GLN A 77 -8.85 -6.27 5.25
N PHE A 78 -9.41 -6.19 4.04
CA PHE A 78 -10.49 -5.24 3.77
C PHE A 78 -11.50 -5.76 2.75
N SER A 79 -12.71 -5.22 2.82
CA SER A 79 -13.78 -5.48 1.86
C SER A 79 -14.54 -4.22 1.46
N PHE A 80 -15.00 -4.21 0.22
CA PHE A 80 -16.03 -3.29 -0.27
C PHE A 80 -17.34 -4.07 -0.43
N ALA A 81 -18.46 -3.45 -0.09
CA ALA A 81 -19.78 -3.99 -0.37
C ALA A 81 -20.76 -2.90 -0.81
N ILE A 82 -21.55 -3.20 -1.84
CA ILE A 82 -22.67 -2.39 -2.29
C ILE A 82 -23.94 -3.19 -2.01
N THR A 83 -24.71 -2.71 -1.03
CA THR A 83 -25.99 -3.29 -0.61
C THR A 83 -27.12 -2.54 -1.29
N SER A 84 -28.10 -3.25 -1.85
CA SER A 84 -29.31 -2.62 -2.36
C SER A 84 -30.06 -1.88 -1.26
N GLN A 85 -30.48 -0.66 -1.59
CA GLN A 85 -31.23 0.20 -0.69
C GLN A 85 -32.71 -0.21 -0.62
N LYS A 86 -33.13 -1.19 -1.43
CA LYS A 86 -34.49 -1.78 -1.45
C LYS A 86 -34.55 -3.16 -0.79
N ASP A 87 -33.51 -3.99 -0.96
CA ASP A 87 -33.39 -5.30 -0.32
C ASP A 87 -31.98 -5.48 0.24
N ARG A 88 -31.86 -5.68 1.55
CA ARG A 88 -30.55 -5.84 2.20
C ARG A 88 -29.88 -7.17 1.87
N ASN A 89 -30.63 -8.19 1.42
CA ASN A 89 -30.09 -9.48 1.03
C ASN A 89 -29.35 -9.39 -0.30
N ASN A 90 -29.82 -8.55 -1.24
CA ASN A 90 -29.12 -8.22 -2.47
C ASN A 90 -27.89 -7.30 -2.20
N THR A 91 -26.79 -7.92 -1.77
CA THR A 91 -25.50 -7.26 -1.51
C THR A 91 -24.38 -7.94 -2.31
N LEU A 92 -23.70 -7.18 -3.17
CA LEU A 92 -22.43 -7.61 -3.74
C LEU A 92 -21.29 -7.17 -2.81
N ARG A 93 -20.42 -8.12 -2.42
CA ARG A 93 -19.28 -7.91 -1.53
C ARG A 93 -18.06 -8.67 -2.05
N PHE A 94 -16.90 -8.02 -2.02
CA PHE A 94 -15.61 -8.68 -2.19
C PHE A 94 -14.64 -8.31 -1.07
N GLU A 95 -13.82 -9.27 -0.65
CA GLU A 95 -12.84 -9.13 0.44
C GLU A 95 -11.46 -9.64 -0.01
N LEU A 96 -10.39 -8.99 0.43
CA LEU A 96 -9.01 -9.39 0.17
C LEU A 96 -8.07 -9.09 1.35
N LYS A 97 -6.84 -9.62 1.25
CA LYS A 97 -5.72 -9.28 2.13
C LYS A 97 -4.56 -8.70 1.32
N HIS A 98 -3.95 -7.62 1.80
CA HIS A 98 -2.83 -6.96 1.17
C HIS A 98 -1.87 -6.38 2.22
N ASN A 99 -0.55 -6.50 1.98
CA ASN A 99 0.44 -5.77 2.76
C ASN A 99 0.70 -4.43 2.08
N PHE A 100 0.22 -3.33 2.67
CA PHE A 100 0.57 -2.00 2.19
C PHE A 100 1.97 -1.66 2.72
N HIS A 101 2.94 -1.53 1.81
CA HIS A 101 4.31 -1.16 2.15
C HIS A 101 4.43 0.32 2.55
N GLU A 102 5.32 0.61 3.49
CA GLU A 102 5.66 1.97 3.93
C GLU A 102 5.93 2.92 2.75
N GLY A 103 5.45 4.16 2.86
CA GLY A 103 5.57 5.19 1.82
C GLY A 103 4.71 4.95 0.57
N THR A 104 3.99 3.83 0.45
CA THR A 104 3.13 3.61 -0.72
C THR A 104 1.92 4.54 -0.73
N ILE A 105 1.64 5.09 -1.91
CA ILE A 105 0.42 5.86 -2.22
C ILE A 105 -0.53 5.08 -3.14
N GLN A 106 -0.14 3.88 -3.57
CA GLN A 106 -0.91 3.08 -4.52
C GLN A 106 -2.10 2.41 -3.84
N GLY A 107 -3.28 2.55 -4.45
CA GLY A 107 -4.49 1.85 -4.01
C GLY A 107 -4.52 0.39 -4.45
N PHE A 108 -5.08 -0.48 -3.60
CA PHE A 108 -5.31 -1.89 -3.92
C PHE A 108 -6.79 -2.25 -3.83
N GLY A 109 -7.27 -3.21 -4.62
CA GLY A 109 -8.70 -3.47 -4.77
C GLY A 109 -9.06 -4.12 -6.12
N TRP A 110 -10.26 -3.82 -6.62
CA TRP A 110 -10.88 -4.51 -7.74
C TRP A 110 -11.13 -3.57 -8.92
N THR A 111 -10.53 -3.88 -10.07
CA THR A 111 -10.83 -3.18 -11.34
C THR A 111 -12.21 -3.55 -11.88
N PHE A 112 -12.59 -4.82 -11.74
CA PHE A 112 -13.92 -5.36 -12.07
C PHE A 112 -14.69 -5.62 -10.76
N PHE A 113 -15.32 -4.59 -10.17
CA PHE A 113 -16.07 -4.77 -8.90
C PHE A 113 -17.55 -5.08 -9.13
N MET A 114 -18.27 -4.26 -9.91
CA MET A 114 -19.69 -4.51 -10.25
C MET A 114 -19.94 -4.08 -11.70
N PRO A 115 -20.64 -4.88 -12.52
CA PRO A 115 -21.03 -4.46 -13.87
C PRO A 115 -21.90 -3.21 -13.83
N LEU A 116 -21.64 -2.23 -14.70
CA LEU A 116 -22.43 -1.00 -14.81
C LEU A 116 -23.89 -1.29 -15.15
N VAL A 117 -24.15 -2.34 -15.96
CA VAL A 117 -25.49 -2.82 -16.29
C VAL A 117 -26.27 -3.31 -15.06
N GLU A 118 -25.60 -3.89 -14.07
CA GLU A 118 -26.23 -4.34 -12.82
C GLU A 118 -26.38 -3.19 -11.82
N LEU A 119 -25.36 -2.33 -11.70
CA LEU A 119 -25.37 -1.15 -10.82
C LEU A 119 -26.50 -0.18 -11.17
N HIS A 120 -26.75 0.03 -12.46
CA HIS A 120 -27.77 0.94 -12.98
C HIS A 120 -29.15 0.29 -13.18
N ASP A 121 -29.30 -1.02 -12.93
CA ASP A 121 -30.61 -1.66 -12.91
C ASP A 121 -31.45 -1.14 -11.73
N ARG A 122 -32.48 -0.37 -12.08
CA ARG A 122 -33.41 0.24 -11.12
C ARG A 122 -34.22 -0.78 -10.33
N THR A 123 -34.33 -2.03 -10.80
CA THR A 123 -34.98 -3.13 -10.07
C THR A 123 -34.08 -3.62 -8.93
N LYS A 124 -32.77 -3.78 -9.18
CA LYS A 124 -31.77 -4.20 -8.17
C LYS A 124 -31.68 -3.24 -7.00
N GLY A 125 -31.76 -1.92 -7.26
CA GLY A 125 -31.87 -0.89 -6.22
C GLY A 125 -30.55 -0.52 -5.53
N TYR A 126 -29.39 -0.79 -6.14
CA TYR A 126 -28.10 -0.33 -5.63
C TYR A 126 -27.97 1.20 -5.64
N ILE A 127 -28.50 1.86 -6.68
CA ILE A 127 -28.67 3.31 -6.76
C ILE A 127 -30.15 3.65 -6.53
N VAL A 128 -30.41 4.54 -5.57
CA VAL A 128 -31.72 5.14 -5.26
C VAL A 128 -31.49 6.64 -5.05
N ASP A 129 -32.41 7.48 -5.54
CA ASP A 129 -32.35 8.95 -5.45
C ASP A 129 -30.97 9.54 -5.85
N ASP A 130 -30.47 9.05 -6.98
CA ASP A 130 -29.15 9.34 -7.55
C ASP A 130 -27.98 9.17 -6.55
N THR A 131 -28.13 8.26 -5.60
CA THR A 131 -27.18 8.01 -4.51
C THR A 131 -26.78 6.53 -4.47
N CYS A 132 -25.48 6.26 -4.49
CA CYS A 132 -24.91 4.94 -4.23
C CYS A 132 -24.37 4.89 -2.79
N VAL A 133 -24.43 3.73 -2.12
CA VAL A 133 -23.95 3.56 -0.75
C VAL A 133 -22.99 2.38 -0.68
N ILE A 134 -21.75 2.64 -0.27
CA ILE A 134 -20.67 1.66 -0.21
C ILE A 134 -20.27 1.44 1.25
N SER A 135 -20.40 0.21 1.73
CA SER A 135 -19.81 -0.26 2.98
C SER A 135 -18.35 -0.62 2.77
N ILE A 136 -17.50 -0.20 3.70
CA ILE A 136 -16.04 -0.37 3.64
C ILE A 136 -15.60 -0.89 5.00
N ASP A 137 -15.33 -2.20 5.08
CA ASP A 137 -14.90 -2.86 6.31
C ASP A 137 -13.38 -3.09 6.24
N VAL A 138 -12.58 -2.52 7.15
CA VAL A 138 -11.10 -2.55 7.12
C VAL A 138 -10.55 -3.04 8.46
N THR A 139 -9.59 -3.95 8.42
CA THR A 139 -8.88 -4.50 9.58
C THR A 139 -7.37 -4.39 9.38
N CYS A 140 -6.68 -3.66 10.26
CA CYS A 140 -5.22 -3.55 10.27
C CYS A 140 -4.64 -4.51 11.31
N LEU A 141 -3.78 -5.42 10.86
CA LEU A 141 -3.03 -6.35 11.70
C LEU A 141 -1.66 -5.75 12.01
N MET A 142 -1.31 -5.61 13.29
CA MET A 142 0.03 -5.24 13.70
C MET A 142 0.84 -6.50 14.02
N LYS A 143 2.06 -6.54 13.51
CA LYS A 143 3.16 -7.31 14.12
C LYS A 143 3.77 -6.41 15.18
N GLU A 144 3.84 -6.87 16.41
CA GLU A 144 4.56 -6.13 17.45
C GLU A 144 6.06 -6.10 17.09
N PRO A 145 6.80 -5.03 17.45
CA PRO A 145 8.24 -4.99 17.24
C PRO A 145 8.88 -6.21 17.91
N LYS A 146 9.77 -6.89 17.19
CA LYS A 146 10.72 -7.77 17.86
C LYS A 146 11.71 -6.88 18.60
N GLU A 147 11.93 -7.13 19.87
CA GLU A 147 13.08 -6.58 20.58
C GLU A 147 14.32 -7.18 19.91
N GLU A 148 15.10 -6.35 19.22
CA GLU A 148 16.38 -6.77 18.65
C GLU A 148 17.41 -6.79 19.79
N GLU A 149 17.95 -7.98 20.11
CA GLU A 149 18.99 -8.13 21.14
C GLU A 149 20.19 -7.22 20.82
N GLU A 150 20.40 -6.18 21.64
CA GLU A 150 21.59 -5.32 21.58
C GLU A 150 22.84 -6.13 21.96
N LYS A 151 23.58 -6.61 20.95
CA LYS A 151 24.82 -7.37 21.16
C LYS A 151 26.02 -6.43 21.34
N ASP A 152 26.15 -5.93 22.58
CA ASP A 152 27.43 -5.38 23.07
C ASP A 152 28.58 -6.33 22.72
N SER A 153 29.63 -5.77 22.14
CA SER A 153 30.83 -6.48 21.72
C SER A 153 32.07 -5.58 21.87
N THR A 154 32.22 -5.01 23.07
CA THR A 154 33.33 -4.11 23.41
C THR A 154 34.70 -4.82 23.52
N LEU A 155 35.45 -4.76 22.41
CA LEU A 155 36.92 -4.63 22.28
C LEU A 155 37.90 -5.58 23.03
N LYS A 156 38.83 -6.17 22.26
CA LYS A 156 40.28 -6.15 22.60
C LYS A 156 41.22 -6.42 21.42
N GLN A 157 42.31 -5.67 21.34
CA GLN A 157 43.52 -5.98 20.55
C GLN A 157 44.71 -6.30 21.47
N PRO A 158 45.73 -6.99 20.96
CA PRO A 158 47.14 -6.73 21.26
C PRO A 158 47.94 -6.30 20.00
N SER A 159 49.14 -5.74 20.18
CA SER A 159 49.88 -5.03 19.13
C SER A 159 51.39 -5.37 19.03
N SER A 160 51.98 -5.10 17.85
CA SER A 160 53.43 -5.02 17.54
C SER A 160 54.24 -6.36 17.57
N SER A 161 55.35 -6.55 16.84
CA SER A 161 56.49 -5.61 16.66
C SER A 161 57.49 -5.94 15.51
N SER A 162 58.22 -4.92 15.02
CA SER A 162 59.62 -4.91 14.49
C SER A 162 60.01 -5.70 13.19
N ASN A 163 61.02 -5.35 12.35
CA ASN A 163 61.88 -4.15 12.11
C ASN A 163 62.51 -4.26 10.65
N PRO A 164 63.65 -3.65 10.19
CA PRO A 164 63.62 -2.31 9.57
C PRO A 164 64.50 -2.03 8.29
N LEU A 165 64.18 -0.93 7.58
CA LEU A 165 65.08 0.09 6.95
C LEU A 165 66.07 -0.22 5.76
N LYS A 166 65.86 0.42 4.59
CA LYS A 166 66.78 1.42 3.92
C LYS A 166 66.19 2.05 2.62
N SER A 167 66.92 2.99 1.99
CA SER A 167 66.43 4.07 1.09
C SER A 167 67.48 4.47 0.00
N PRO A 168 67.38 5.54 -0.84
CA PRO A 168 66.26 6.35 -1.39
C PRO A 168 66.35 6.60 -2.95
N THR A 169 65.62 7.61 -3.50
CA THR A 169 65.79 8.30 -4.82
C THR A 169 65.41 7.56 -6.12
N ALA A 170 64.94 8.18 -7.22
CA ALA A 170 64.72 9.60 -7.60
C ALA A 170 63.50 9.83 -8.57
N LYS A 171 63.23 11.10 -8.92
CA LYS A 171 62.38 11.60 -10.05
C LYS A 171 63.31 12.39 -11.03
N PRO A 172 62.89 12.97 -12.20
CA PRO A 172 61.55 13.03 -12.86
C PRO A 172 61.57 12.77 -14.41
N LYS A 173 60.40 12.87 -15.09
CA LYS A 173 60.19 13.69 -16.33
C LYS A 173 58.70 13.77 -16.77
N ARG A 174 58.40 14.51 -17.85
CA ARG A 174 57.09 15.12 -18.17
C ARG A 174 56.86 15.36 -19.68
N THR A 175 55.73 14.89 -20.23
CA THR A 175 55.19 15.16 -21.60
C THR A 175 53.68 14.79 -21.58
N LYS A 176 52.65 15.42 -22.19
CA LYS A 176 52.44 16.23 -23.44
C LYS A 176 52.75 15.45 -24.73
N THR A 177 51.89 15.25 -25.75
CA THR A 177 50.47 15.58 -26.06
C THR A 177 50.00 14.58 -27.18
N MET A 178 48.86 14.56 -27.91
CA MET A 178 47.63 15.35 -28.23
C MET A 178 46.53 14.30 -28.63
N ALA A 179 45.21 14.42 -28.36
CA ALA A 179 44.13 15.30 -28.90
C ALA A 179 43.38 14.80 -30.17
N THR A 180 42.03 14.91 -30.14
CA THR A 180 41.04 14.77 -31.25
C THR A 180 40.89 13.38 -31.92
N ASN A 181 39.70 12.97 -32.41
CA ASN A 181 38.75 13.76 -33.21
C ASN A 181 37.25 13.42 -33.05
N ARG A 182 36.36 14.28 -33.57
CA ARG A 182 34.90 14.12 -33.68
C ARG A 182 34.47 13.75 -35.11
N ARG A 183 33.41 12.93 -35.23
CA ARG A 183 32.30 12.97 -36.22
C ARG A 183 31.33 11.83 -35.84
N ARG A 184 30.00 11.99 -35.72
CA ARG A 184 29.00 12.43 -36.73
C ARG A 184 29.08 11.61 -38.03
N ASN A 185 28.23 10.59 -38.13
CA ASN A 185 26.85 10.84 -38.59
C ASN A 185 25.88 10.60 -37.43
#